data_AF-G2R0K7-F1
#
_entry.id   AF-G2R0K7-F1
#
_cell.length_a   1.000
_cell.length_b   1.000
_cell.length_c   1.000
_cell.angle_alpha   90.00
_cell.angle_beta   90.00
_cell.angle_gamma   90.00
#
_symmetry.space_group_name_H-M   'P 1'
#
loop_
_entity.id
_entity.type
_entity.pdbx_description
1 polymer ?
#
loop_
_entity_poly.entity_id
_entity_poly.type
_entity_poly.pdbx_seq_one_letter_code
_entity_poly.pdbx_strand_id
1 'polypeptide(L)'
;MPSQETTPLLSDHQALPLHNGTRQTQGSVPISVLVSRSAWPGLSSRALHFLRAGILAYLAALVPMLVRYKAAEKAAANVTPWSILFDFSMLSYILQLHWHLLSYPGQPRSSSNNFCPSLLYTAALVFNFMNATIFPKGDDNGGVLGHGWLQTFSVINMYGVTPLIAIAEVLFLNTITHQHAVARHVLSTTYLLMGYLAWAAIGNTMTGQYPLFWMDPTEIGGAGRVAACAFGFVGLGVSAFAAVYGLTVLREKLAKYATRKTQYSPVPDSEHEHERAADQMPRRRA
;
A
#
# COMPACT_ATOMS: atom_id res chain seq x y z
N MET A 1 -46.46 0.25 -47.88
CA MET A 1 -45.97 1.18 -46.84
C MET A 1 -45.64 0.36 -45.61
N PRO A 2 -44.37 0.29 -45.17
CA PRO A 2 -44.02 -0.45 -43.96
C PRO A 2 -44.31 0.39 -42.72
N SER A 3 -45.04 -0.20 -41.78
CA SER A 3 -45.37 0.34 -40.46
C SER A 3 -44.11 0.47 -39.60
N GLN A 4 -43.84 1.68 -39.11
CA GLN A 4 -42.84 1.97 -38.09
C GLN A 4 -43.20 1.25 -36.78
N GLU A 5 -42.38 0.31 -36.35
CA GLU A 5 -42.32 -0.12 -34.95
C GLU A 5 -41.44 0.87 -34.19
N THR A 6 -42.05 1.94 -33.67
CA THR A 6 -41.45 2.74 -32.60
C THR A 6 -41.76 2.08 -31.27
N THR A 7 -40.73 1.46 -30.68
CA THR A 7 -40.72 1.04 -29.28
C THR A 7 -41.08 2.23 -28.38
N PRO A 8 -42.10 2.14 -27.51
CA PRO A 8 -42.44 3.24 -26.62
C PRO A 8 -41.34 3.40 -25.57
N LEU A 9 -40.64 4.53 -25.63
CA LEU A 9 -39.75 5.01 -24.58
C LEU A 9 -40.58 5.30 -23.32
N LEU A 10 -40.37 4.50 -22.27
CA LEU A 10 -40.80 4.82 -20.91
C LEU A 10 -40.02 6.06 -20.46
N SER A 11 -40.64 7.22 -20.63
CA SER A 11 -40.24 8.48 -20.03
C SER A 11 -40.89 8.58 -18.65
N ASP A 12 -40.04 8.74 -17.64
CA ASP A 12 -40.28 9.37 -16.34
C ASP A 12 -41.60 9.10 -15.59
N HIS A 13 -41.48 8.35 -14.49
CA HIS A 13 -41.70 8.88 -13.14
C HIS A 13 -41.63 7.77 -12.08
N GLN A 14 -40.45 7.64 -11.45
CA GLN A 14 -40.27 7.54 -10.00
C GLN A 14 -38.82 7.13 -9.77
N ALA A 15 -37.99 8.14 -9.51
CA ALA A 15 -36.70 7.95 -8.87
C ALA A 15 -36.95 7.38 -7.47
N LEU A 16 -37.07 6.06 -7.40
CA LEU A 16 -36.81 5.31 -6.18
C LEU A 16 -35.41 5.72 -5.72
N PRO A 17 -35.20 6.10 -4.45
CA PRO A 17 -33.86 6.27 -3.93
C PRO A 17 -33.19 4.90 -4.01
N LEU A 18 -32.37 4.71 -5.05
CA LEU A 18 -31.60 3.50 -5.24
C LEU A 18 -30.73 3.36 -4.00
N HIS A 19 -31.06 2.35 -3.19
CA HIS A 19 -30.37 1.98 -1.98
C HIS A 19 -28.87 1.96 -2.25
N ASN A 20 -28.15 2.66 -1.37
CA ASN A 20 -26.78 3.14 -1.49
C ASN A 20 -25.76 1.98 -1.66
N GLY A 21 -25.72 1.38 -2.85
CA GLY A 21 -24.74 0.39 -3.26
C GLY A 21 -23.52 1.11 -3.79
N THR A 22 -22.51 1.26 -2.94
CA THR A 22 -21.20 1.88 -3.16
C THR A 22 -20.41 1.29 -4.34
N ARG A 23 -20.86 1.59 -5.56
CA ARG A 23 -20.04 1.62 -6.79
C ARG A 23 -20.00 3.06 -7.30
N GLN A 24 -19.56 4.00 -6.45
CA GLN A 24 -19.01 5.24 -7.00
C GLN A 24 -17.77 4.84 -7.80
N THR A 25 -17.82 5.06 -9.11
CA THR A 25 -16.67 4.96 -10.00
C THR A 25 -15.53 5.78 -9.39
N GLN A 26 -14.43 5.12 -9.03
CA GLN A 26 -13.21 5.71 -8.45
C GLN A 26 -12.67 6.94 -9.22
N GLY A 27 -13.11 7.13 -10.47
CA GLY A 27 -12.79 8.30 -11.28
C GLY A 27 -13.30 9.65 -10.74
N SER A 28 -14.31 9.70 -9.86
CA SER A 28 -14.88 10.98 -9.40
C SER A 28 -14.50 11.39 -7.98
N VAL A 29 -13.95 10.49 -7.16
CA VAL A 29 -13.54 10.79 -5.78
C VAL A 29 -12.02 10.99 -5.72
N PRO A 30 -11.50 12.14 -5.23
CA PRO A 30 -10.07 12.35 -5.08
C PRO A 30 -9.42 11.31 -4.17
N ILE A 31 -8.22 10.83 -4.52
CA ILE A 31 -7.50 9.83 -3.72
C ILE A 31 -7.26 10.30 -2.28
N SER A 32 -7.07 11.60 -2.05
CA SER A 32 -6.92 12.16 -0.70
C SER A 32 -8.12 11.85 0.21
N VAL A 33 -9.34 11.84 -0.35
CA VAL A 33 -10.57 11.50 0.40
C VAL A 33 -10.63 10.00 0.71
N LEU A 34 -10.16 9.14 -0.21
CA LEU A 34 -10.10 7.69 -0.01
C LEU A 34 -9.06 7.30 1.05
N VAL A 35 -7.95 8.02 1.09
CA VAL A 35 -6.86 7.83 2.05
C VAL A 35 -7.29 8.17 3.49
N SER A 36 -8.21 9.14 3.64
CA SER A 36 -8.75 9.57 4.95
C SER A 36 -9.93 8.74 5.47
N ARG A 37 -10.32 7.68 4.75
CA ARG A 37 -11.39 6.76 5.15
C ARG A 37 -10.81 5.39 5.44
N SER A 38 -11.28 4.76 6.51
CA SER A 38 -10.98 3.36 6.81
C SER A 38 -11.96 2.45 6.09
N ALA A 39 -11.48 1.27 5.68
CA ALA A 39 -12.35 0.21 5.16
C ALA A 39 -13.21 -0.44 6.26
N TRP A 40 -12.88 -0.19 7.52
CA TRP A 40 -13.48 -0.88 8.66
C TRP A 40 -14.45 0.04 9.41
N PRO A 41 -15.68 -0.44 9.70
CA PRO A 41 -16.69 0.37 10.40
C PRO A 41 -16.28 0.72 11.84
N GLY A 42 -15.37 -0.05 12.46
CA GLY A 42 -14.90 0.19 13.82
C GLY A 42 -13.76 1.22 13.95
N LEU A 43 -13.16 1.67 12.84
CA LEU A 43 -12.02 2.59 12.91
C LEU A 43 -12.47 4.02 12.67
N SER A 44 -12.45 4.85 13.73
CA SER A 44 -12.81 6.27 13.61
C SER A 44 -11.83 7.02 12.71
N SER A 45 -12.32 8.03 11.99
CA SER A 45 -11.47 8.89 11.14
C SER A 45 -10.36 9.58 11.95
N ARG A 46 -10.62 9.95 13.21
CA ARG A 46 -9.59 10.52 14.10
C ARG A 46 -8.47 9.52 14.38
N ALA A 47 -8.80 8.28 14.72
CA ALA A 47 -7.80 7.23 14.96
C ALA A 47 -6.93 6.98 13.72
N LEU A 48 -7.54 6.98 12.53
CA LEU A 48 -6.80 6.81 11.28
C LEU A 48 -5.78 7.93 11.03
N HIS A 49 -6.18 9.19 11.26
CA HIS A 49 -5.27 10.33 11.13
C HIS A 49 -4.11 10.25 12.14
N PHE A 50 -4.38 9.91 13.40
CA PHE A 50 -3.32 9.71 14.40
C PHE A 50 -2.37 8.59 14.02
N LEU A 51 -2.87 7.46 13.52
CA LEU A 51 -2.01 6.35 13.12
C LEU A 51 -1.13 6.72 11.91
N ARG A 52 -1.70 7.37 10.89
CA ARG A 52 -0.93 7.87 9.73
C ARG A 52 0.13 8.88 10.16
N ALA A 53 -0.21 9.81 11.06
CA ALA A 53 0.74 10.77 11.62
C ALA A 53 1.86 10.06 12.41
N GLY A 54 1.50 9.06 13.22
CA GLY A 54 2.44 8.25 13.98
C GLY A 54 3.41 7.48 13.08
N ILE A 55 2.90 6.84 12.01
CA ILE A 55 3.72 6.14 11.01
C ILE A 55 4.66 7.13 10.30
N LEU A 56 4.15 8.29 9.88
CA LEU A 56 4.97 9.31 9.22
C LEU A 56 6.07 9.83 10.15
N ALA A 57 5.73 10.14 11.41
CA ALA A 57 6.71 10.59 12.41
C ALA A 57 7.75 9.50 12.69
N TYR A 58 7.32 8.24 12.79
CA TYR A 58 8.20 7.09 12.96
C TYR A 58 9.19 6.93 11.80
N LEU A 59 8.69 6.95 10.56
CA LEU A 59 9.55 6.88 9.38
C LEU A 59 10.49 8.10 9.33
N ALA A 60 9.99 9.32 9.54
CA ALA A 60 10.84 10.51 9.54
C ALA A 60 11.96 10.44 10.59
N ALA A 61 11.67 9.93 11.79
CA ALA A 61 12.64 9.79 12.87
C ALA A 61 13.72 8.74 12.58
N LEU A 62 13.41 7.71 11.77
CA LEU A 62 14.35 6.66 11.39
C LEU A 62 15.34 7.10 10.30
N VAL A 63 14.99 8.09 9.46
CA VAL A 63 15.86 8.60 8.39
C VAL A 63 17.32 8.85 8.84
N PRO A 64 17.60 9.66 9.88
CA PRO A 64 18.98 9.90 10.29
C PRO A 64 19.70 8.63 10.78
N MET A 65 18.99 7.71 11.44
CA MET A 65 19.57 6.45 11.90
C MET A 65 19.93 5.53 10.73
N LEU A 66 19.04 5.38 9.75
CA LEU A 66 19.27 4.57 8.57
C LEU A 66 20.40 5.13 7.69
N VAL A 67 20.42 6.45 7.49
CA VAL A 67 21.50 7.13 6.77
C VAL A 67 22.84 6.93 7.49
N ARG A 68 22.88 7.09 8.81
CA ARG A 68 24.11 6.87 9.59
C ARG A 68 24.58 5.42 9.51
N TYR A 69 23.68 4.45 9.66
CA TYR A 69 23.99 3.03 9.51
C TYR A 69 24.58 2.74 8.14
N LYS A 70 23.91 3.19 7.07
CA LYS A 70 24.37 2.99 5.69
C LYS A 70 25.69 3.70 5.41
N ALA A 71 25.88 4.92 5.91
CA ALA A 71 27.15 5.62 5.78
C ALA A 71 28.30 4.89 6.48
N ALA A 72 28.06 4.32 7.67
CA ALA A 72 29.05 3.52 8.39
C ALA A 72 29.38 2.22 7.66
N GLU A 73 28.36 1.52 7.13
CA GLU A 73 28.54 0.30 6.31
C GLU A 73 29.41 0.59 5.08
N LYS A 74 29.09 1.65 4.33
CA LYS A 74 29.84 2.04 3.12
C LYS A 74 31.26 2.51 3.45
N ALA A 75 31.44 3.26 4.54
CA ALA A 75 32.76 3.67 5.01
C ALA A 75 33.65 2.47 5.38
N ALA A 76 33.09 1.46 6.05
CA ALA A 76 33.82 0.23 6.38
C ALA A 76 34.25 -0.56 5.13
N ALA A 77 33.46 -0.49 4.06
CA ALA A 77 33.75 -1.12 2.77
C ALA A 77 34.62 -0.25 1.83
N ASN A 78 35.14 0.90 2.29
CA ASN A 78 35.87 1.89 1.47
C ASN A 78 35.09 2.39 0.24
N VAL A 79 33.76 2.48 0.37
CA VAL A 79 32.84 2.91 -0.68
C VAL A 79 32.40 4.34 -0.42
N THR A 80 32.21 5.10 -1.49
CA THR A 80 31.64 6.45 -1.39
C THR A 80 30.26 6.44 -0.73
N PRO A 81 29.98 7.34 0.24
CA PRO A 81 28.66 7.49 0.85
C PRO A 81 27.54 7.82 -0.14
N TRP A 82 27.87 8.36 -1.32
CA TRP A 82 26.89 8.61 -2.38
C TRP A 82 26.22 7.33 -2.91
N SER A 83 26.86 6.16 -2.71
CA SER A 83 26.29 4.85 -3.07
C SER A 83 24.95 4.56 -2.39
N ILE A 84 24.69 5.17 -1.23
CA ILE A 84 23.44 5.02 -0.46
C ILE A 84 22.21 5.42 -1.28
N LEU A 85 22.34 6.38 -2.21
CA LEU A 85 21.23 6.84 -3.06
C LEU A 85 20.82 5.83 -4.14
N PHE A 86 21.66 4.83 -4.39
CA PHE A 86 21.42 3.79 -5.40
C PHE A 86 20.98 2.46 -4.78
N ASP A 87 21.08 2.32 -3.45
CA ASP A 87 20.62 1.14 -2.70
C ASP A 87 19.09 0.99 -2.85
N PHE A 88 18.63 -0.19 -3.29
CA PHE A 88 17.20 -0.49 -3.49
C PHE A 88 16.38 -0.26 -2.21
N SER A 89 16.95 -0.62 -1.07
CA SER A 89 16.30 -0.52 0.23
C SER A 89 16.04 0.94 0.64
N MET A 90 16.99 1.83 0.33
CA MET A 90 16.83 3.26 0.58
C MET A 90 15.77 3.87 -0.34
N LEU A 91 15.74 3.50 -1.61
CA LEU A 91 14.70 3.95 -2.53
C LEU A 91 13.31 3.44 -2.12
N SER A 92 13.19 2.18 -1.73
CA SER A 92 11.94 1.58 -1.22
C SER A 92 11.44 2.32 0.02
N TYR A 93 12.37 2.65 0.93
CA TYR A 93 12.09 3.42 2.12
C TYR A 93 11.64 4.85 1.81
N ILE A 94 12.35 5.54 0.92
CA ILE A 94 12.02 6.91 0.49
C ILE A 94 10.64 6.93 -0.19
N LEU A 95 10.32 5.95 -1.03
CA LEU A 95 9.00 5.83 -1.66
C LEU A 95 7.89 5.65 -0.61
N GLN A 96 8.12 4.84 0.43
CA GLN A 96 7.18 4.68 1.54
C GLN A 96 6.99 5.97 2.32
N LEU A 97 8.09 6.64 2.67
CA LEU A 97 8.06 7.92 3.37
C LEU A 97 7.32 8.98 2.55
N HIS A 98 7.62 9.05 1.25
CA HIS A 98 6.99 9.99 0.32
C HIS A 98 5.49 9.70 0.16
N TRP A 99 5.09 8.43 0.07
CA TRP A 99 3.67 8.05 0.11
C TRP A 99 2.99 8.58 1.36
N HIS A 100 3.55 8.32 2.55
CA HIS A 100 2.93 8.78 3.80
C HIS A 100 2.89 10.30 3.90
N LEU A 101 3.94 10.99 3.46
CA LEU A 101 3.99 12.44 3.40
C LEU A 101 2.89 13.02 2.50
N LEU A 102 2.70 12.43 1.31
CA LEU A 102 1.64 12.85 0.38
C LEU A 102 0.23 12.48 0.83
N SER A 103 0.11 11.42 1.64
CA SER A 103 -1.15 10.93 2.20
C SER A 103 -1.65 11.74 3.40
N TYR A 104 -0.81 12.62 3.96
CA TYR A 104 -1.14 13.37 5.17
C TYR A 104 -2.26 14.40 4.88
N PRO A 105 -3.31 14.47 5.71
CA PRO A 105 -4.47 15.31 5.48
C PRO A 105 -4.08 16.80 5.52
N GLY A 106 -4.32 17.52 4.41
CA GLY A 106 -4.06 18.96 4.35
C GLY A 106 -3.74 19.51 2.96
N GLN A 107 -3.41 18.66 1.98
CA GLN A 107 -3.26 19.11 0.59
C GLN A 107 -4.58 18.95 -0.18
N PRO A 108 -5.30 20.04 -0.51
CA PRO A 108 -6.40 19.97 -1.46
C PRO A 108 -5.85 19.59 -2.84
N ARG A 109 -6.00 18.32 -3.21
CA ARG A 109 -5.68 17.85 -4.56
C ARG A 109 -6.91 17.93 -5.44
N SER A 110 -7.07 19.07 -6.10
CA SER A 110 -7.97 19.26 -7.24
C SER A 110 -7.24 18.88 -8.53
N SER A 111 -7.07 17.59 -8.77
CA SER A 111 -6.46 17.10 -10.02
C SER A 111 -7.29 15.95 -10.54
N SER A 112 -7.82 16.09 -11.76
CA SER A 112 -8.60 15.05 -12.45
C SER A 112 -7.81 13.76 -12.69
N ASN A 113 -6.47 13.81 -12.59
CA ASN A 113 -5.59 12.65 -12.81
C ASN A 113 -5.22 11.96 -11.49
N ASN A 114 -6.05 11.00 -11.08
CA ASN A 114 -5.80 10.10 -9.95
C ASN A 114 -4.68 9.05 -10.21
N PHE A 115 -4.13 8.96 -11.43
CA PHE A 115 -3.20 7.90 -11.77
C PHE A 115 -1.83 8.00 -11.06
N CYS A 116 -1.19 9.17 -11.07
CA CYS A 116 0.14 9.35 -10.47
C CYS A 116 0.20 9.00 -8.97
N PRO A 117 -0.69 9.54 -8.11
CA PRO A 117 -0.70 9.15 -6.69
C PRO A 117 -1.05 7.67 -6.48
N SER A 118 -1.89 7.07 -7.34
CA SER A 118 -2.19 5.64 -7.31
C SER A 118 -0.99 4.77 -7.70
N LEU A 119 -0.22 5.22 -8.69
CA LEU A 119 1.01 4.56 -9.12
C LEU A 119 2.07 4.67 -8.02
N LEU A 120 2.24 5.83 -7.40
CA LEU A 120 3.17 6.00 -6.28
C LEU A 120 2.81 5.09 -5.11
N TYR A 121 1.53 5.01 -4.75
CA TYR A 121 1.04 4.07 -3.73
C TYR A 121 1.43 2.63 -4.06
N THR A 122 1.12 2.22 -5.29
CA THR A 122 1.41 0.87 -5.78
C THR A 122 2.92 0.59 -5.77
N ALA A 123 3.73 1.53 -6.25
CA ALA A 123 5.18 1.42 -6.28
C ALA A 123 5.76 1.31 -4.87
N ALA A 124 5.32 2.15 -3.94
CA ALA A 124 5.76 2.09 -2.54
C ALA A 124 5.47 0.71 -1.92
N LEU A 125 4.26 0.16 -2.13
CA LEU A 125 3.93 -1.17 -1.62
C LEU A 125 4.79 -2.25 -2.26
N VAL A 126 4.82 -2.31 -3.60
CA VAL A 126 5.57 -3.35 -4.34
C VAL A 126 7.05 -3.34 -3.95
N PHE A 127 7.67 -2.16 -3.90
CA PHE A 127 9.07 -2.02 -3.57
C PHE A 127 9.37 -2.47 -2.14
N ASN A 128 8.50 -2.19 -1.16
CA ASN A 128 8.69 -2.70 0.21
C ASN A 128 8.52 -4.21 0.33
N PHE A 129 7.57 -4.81 -0.39
CA PHE A 129 7.45 -6.26 -0.46
C PHE A 129 8.69 -6.90 -1.09
N MET A 130 9.18 -6.33 -2.19
CA MET A 130 10.43 -6.79 -2.80
C MET A 130 11.61 -6.63 -1.85
N ASN A 131 11.71 -5.50 -1.15
CA ASN A 131 12.80 -5.22 -0.24
C ASN A 131 12.89 -6.28 0.86
N ALA A 132 11.75 -6.71 1.40
CA ALA A 132 11.68 -7.81 2.38
C ALA A 132 12.22 -9.14 1.82
N THR A 133 11.98 -9.43 0.54
CA THR A 133 12.46 -10.66 -0.11
C THR A 133 13.92 -10.61 -0.56
N ILE A 134 14.45 -9.41 -0.80
CA ILE A 134 15.85 -9.16 -1.20
C ILE A 134 16.75 -9.08 0.04
N PHE A 135 16.19 -9.22 1.24
CA PHE A 135 16.92 -9.25 2.51
C PHE A 135 18.19 -10.10 2.39
N PRO A 136 19.37 -9.54 2.70
CA PRO A 136 20.61 -10.30 2.64
C PRO A 136 20.48 -11.47 3.60
N LYS A 137 20.41 -12.68 3.04
CA LYS A 137 20.39 -13.91 3.81
C LYS A 137 21.66 -13.91 4.66
N GLY A 138 21.49 -13.79 5.97
CA GLY A 138 22.61 -13.69 6.90
C GLY A 138 23.50 -14.93 6.79
N ASP A 139 24.81 -14.70 6.91
CA ASP A 139 25.81 -15.77 6.95
C ASP A 139 25.47 -16.81 8.03
N ASP A 140 25.70 -18.08 7.72
CA ASP A 140 25.27 -19.26 8.49
C ASP A 140 25.96 -19.34 9.88
N ASN A 141 26.90 -18.44 10.16
CA ASN A 141 27.73 -18.40 11.38
C ASN A 141 27.33 -17.29 12.38
N GLY A 142 26.04 -16.98 12.51
CA GLY A 142 25.57 -16.07 13.57
C GLY A 142 25.27 -14.64 13.11
N GLY A 143 24.65 -14.50 11.94
CA GLY A 143 23.53 -13.58 11.71
C GLY A 143 23.82 -12.07 11.70
N VAL A 144 23.20 -11.39 10.73
CA VAL A 144 23.09 -9.92 10.60
C VAL A 144 22.63 -9.21 11.91
N LEU A 145 22.13 -9.98 12.88
CA LEU A 145 21.67 -9.54 14.20
C LEU A 145 22.77 -9.45 15.27
N GLY A 146 24.01 -9.86 14.98
CA GLY A 146 25.13 -9.92 15.95
C GLY A 146 26.12 -8.73 15.93
N HIS A 147 26.04 -7.83 14.96
CA HIS A 147 27.07 -6.80 14.71
C HIS A 147 26.85 -5.44 15.43
N GLY A 148 25.95 -5.41 16.41
CA GLY A 148 25.68 -4.23 17.25
C GLY A 148 24.22 -3.74 17.16
N TRP A 149 23.76 -3.10 18.23
CA TRP A 149 22.33 -2.74 18.38
C TRP A 149 21.81 -1.86 17.24
N LEU A 150 22.61 -0.91 16.75
CA LEU A 150 22.21 0.02 15.69
C LEU A 150 22.02 -0.69 14.34
N GLN A 151 22.90 -1.63 14.00
CA GLN A 151 22.80 -2.40 12.78
C GLN A 151 21.56 -3.29 12.82
N THR A 152 21.42 -4.08 13.88
CA THR A 152 20.25 -4.95 14.09
C THR A 152 18.95 -4.17 14.01
N PHE A 153 18.88 -3.04 14.72
CA PHE A 153 17.73 -2.15 14.70
C PHE A 153 17.44 -1.59 13.30
N SER A 154 18.45 -1.12 12.58
CA SER A 154 18.29 -0.53 11.24
C SER A 154 17.86 -1.56 10.21
N VAL A 155 18.43 -2.77 10.27
CA VAL A 155 18.11 -3.89 9.39
C VAL A 155 16.67 -4.36 9.62
N ILE A 156 16.26 -4.58 10.87
CA ILE A 156 14.88 -4.96 11.21
C ILE A 156 13.90 -3.89 10.71
N ASN A 157 14.25 -2.61 10.88
CA ASN A 157 13.39 -1.53 10.42
C ASN A 157 13.25 -1.47 8.91
N MET A 158 14.37 -1.55 8.19
CA MET A 158 14.39 -1.34 6.76
C MET A 158 13.79 -2.52 5.98
N TYR A 159 13.91 -3.75 6.48
CA TYR A 159 13.45 -4.96 5.79
C TYR A 159 12.29 -5.68 6.45
N GLY A 160 12.04 -5.46 7.75
CA GLY A 160 10.96 -6.10 8.50
C GLY A 160 9.80 -5.15 8.79
N VAL A 161 10.07 -3.97 9.37
CA VAL A 161 8.99 -3.05 9.77
C VAL A 161 8.33 -2.38 8.57
N THR A 162 9.09 -2.02 7.53
CA THR A 162 8.53 -1.39 6.32
C THR A 162 7.51 -2.25 5.55
N PRO A 163 7.72 -3.55 5.26
CA PRO A 163 6.67 -4.37 4.65
C PRO A 163 5.49 -4.63 5.59
N LEU A 164 5.71 -4.66 6.92
CA LEU A 164 4.61 -4.75 7.88
C LEU A 164 3.73 -3.48 7.86
N ILE A 165 4.35 -2.31 7.77
CA ILE A 165 3.63 -1.04 7.56
C ILE A 165 2.87 -1.10 6.23
N ALA A 166 3.48 -1.60 5.16
CA ALA A 166 2.83 -1.76 3.85
C ALA A 166 1.60 -2.70 3.92
N ILE A 167 1.71 -3.84 4.61
CA ILE A 167 0.59 -4.76 4.85
C ILE A 167 -0.50 -4.08 5.68
N ALA A 168 -0.14 -3.40 6.77
CA ALA A 168 -1.09 -2.68 7.61
C ALA A 168 -1.80 -1.57 6.82
N GLU A 169 -1.07 -0.85 5.96
CA GLU A 169 -1.61 0.19 5.08
C GLU A 169 -2.65 -0.39 4.12
N VAL A 170 -2.33 -1.52 3.46
CA VAL A 170 -3.25 -2.20 2.54
C VAL A 170 -4.47 -2.75 3.25
N LEU A 171 -4.33 -3.31 4.46
CA LEU A 171 -5.41 -3.99 5.17
C LEU A 171 -6.30 -3.04 5.97
N PHE A 172 -5.74 -2.01 6.61
CA PHE A 172 -6.46 -1.23 7.62
C PHE A 172 -6.57 0.26 7.29
N LEU A 173 -5.53 0.85 6.69
CA LEU A 173 -5.36 2.31 6.73
C LEU A 173 -5.91 3.03 5.51
N ASN A 174 -6.32 2.29 4.49
CA ASN A 174 -6.77 2.90 3.24
C ASN A 174 -8.12 2.33 2.80
N THR A 175 -8.90 3.12 2.06
CA THR A 175 -10.07 2.66 1.29
C THR A 175 -9.82 2.59 -0.21
N ILE A 176 -8.63 2.93 -0.72
CA ILE A 176 -8.29 2.79 -2.15
C ILE A 176 -8.72 1.42 -2.65
N THR A 177 -9.63 1.42 -3.61
CA THR A 177 -10.13 0.21 -4.26
C THR A 177 -9.07 -0.38 -5.18
N HIS A 178 -9.21 -1.66 -5.49
CA HIS A 178 -8.36 -2.35 -6.46
C HIS A 178 -8.21 -1.53 -7.76
N GLN A 179 -7.02 -1.62 -8.37
CA GLN A 179 -6.66 -0.80 -9.52
C GLN A 179 -7.52 -1.15 -10.75
N HIS A 180 -8.43 -0.26 -11.18
CA HIS A 180 -9.30 -0.52 -12.35
C HIS A 180 -8.56 -0.62 -13.69
N ALA A 181 -7.38 -0.02 -13.79
CA ALA A 181 -6.47 -0.18 -14.93
C ALA A 181 -5.28 -1.06 -14.52
N VAL A 182 -5.55 -2.34 -14.24
CA VAL A 182 -4.53 -3.31 -13.80
C VAL A 182 -3.35 -3.34 -14.76
N ALA A 183 -3.62 -3.48 -16.07
CA ALA A 183 -2.58 -3.51 -17.09
C ALA A 183 -1.69 -2.26 -17.06
N ARG A 184 -2.28 -1.07 -16.83
CA ARG A 184 -1.52 0.18 -16.74
C ARG A 184 -0.61 0.19 -15.51
N HIS A 185 -1.08 -0.28 -14.36
CA HIS A 185 -0.25 -0.36 -13.16
C HIS A 185 0.86 -1.41 -13.29
N VAL A 186 0.55 -2.59 -13.86
CA VAL A 186 1.55 -3.62 -14.13
C VAL A 186 2.64 -3.06 -15.04
N LEU A 187 2.27 -2.46 -16.18
CA LEU A 187 3.24 -1.88 -17.11
C LEU A 187 4.07 -0.77 -16.45
N SER A 188 3.42 0.18 -15.75
CA SER A 188 4.14 1.26 -15.07
C SER A 188 5.08 0.76 -13.97
N THR A 189 4.66 -0.24 -13.18
CA THR A 189 5.52 -0.88 -12.19
C THR A 189 6.69 -1.59 -12.85
N THR A 190 6.48 -2.31 -13.94
CA THR A 190 7.56 -2.91 -14.74
C THR A 190 8.55 -1.85 -15.24
N TYR A 191 8.06 -0.73 -15.79
CA TYR A 191 8.91 0.39 -16.21
C TYR A 191 9.69 1.00 -15.06
N LEU A 192 9.09 1.16 -13.87
CA LEU A 192 9.78 1.67 -12.68
C LEU A 192 10.88 0.72 -12.19
N LEU A 193 10.65 -0.59 -12.24
CA LEU A 193 11.64 -1.60 -11.87
C LEU A 193 12.82 -1.61 -12.85
N MET A 194 12.53 -1.56 -14.15
CA MET A 194 13.56 -1.40 -15.19
C MET A 194 14.33 -0.09 -15.02
N GLY A 195 13.62 1.00 -14.69
CA GLY A 195 14.21 2.29 -14.38
C GLY A 195 15.13 2.23 -13.16
N TYR A 196 14.77 1.47 -12.14
CA TYR A 196 15.66 1.22 -11.00
C TYR A 196 16.93 0.47 -11.41
N LEU A 197 16.84 -0.56 -12.27
CA LEU A 197 18.03 -1.26 -12.75
C LEU A 197 18.96 -0.33 -13.54
N ALA A 198 18.40 0.54 -14.38
CA ALA A 198 19.16 1.58 -15.05
C ALA A 198 19.80 2.57 -14.05
N TRP A 199 19.05 2.98 -13.02
CA TRP A 199 19.55 3.84 -11.95
C TRP A 199 20.69 3.18 -11.15
N ALA A 200 20.58 1.89 -10.86
CA ALA A 200 21.61 1.12 -10.17
C ALA A 200 22.88 0.98 -11.04
N ALA A 201 22.72 0.82 -12.35
CA ALA A 201 23.85 0.84 -13.29
C ALA A 201 24.56 2.20 -13.34
N ILE A 202 23.80 3.31 -13.33
CA ILE A 202 24.35 4.67 -13.19
C ILE A 202 25.11 4.78 -11.85
N GLY A 203 24.53 4.26 -10.77
CA GLY A 203 25.19 4.18 -9.47
C GLY A 203 26.58 3.58 -9.54
N ASN A 204 26.71 2.42 -10.18
CA ASN A 204 28.01 1.78 -10.40
C ASN A 204 29.00 2.70 -11.15
N THR A 205 28.57 3.42 -12.19
CA THR A 205 29.47 4.34 -12.90
C THR A 205 29.98 5.49 -12.02
N MET A 206 29.20 5.91 -11.02
CA MET A 206 29.55 7.02 -10.13
C MET A 206 30.31 6.56 -8.88
N THR A 207 30.08 5.34 -8.41
CA THR A 207 30.60 4.83 -7.12
C THR A 207 31.60 3.70 -7.25
N GLY A 208 31.73 3.11 -8.45
CA GLY A 208 32.58 1.96 -8.73
C GLY A 208 32.04 0.64 -8.17
N GLN A 209 30.81 0.62 -7.65
CA GLN A 209 30.20 -0.60 -7.11
C GLN A 209 28.72 -0.71 -7.46
N TYR A 210 28.29 -1.93 -7.74
CA TYR A 210 26.88 -2.24 -7.93
C TYR A 210 26.11 -2.25 -6.60
N PRO A 211 24.93 -1.61 -6.53
CA PRO A 211 24.09 -1.64 -5.33
C PRO A 211 23.53 -3.03 -5.01
N LEU A 212 23.40 -3.89 -6.03
CA LEU A 212 22.93 -5.26 -5.91
C LEU A 212 24.05 -6.19 -6.35
N PHE A 213 24.42 -7.13 -5.48
CA PHE A 213 25.56 -8.04 -5.71
C PHE A 213 25.45 -8.80 -7.05
N TRP A 214 24.23 -9.20 -7.43
CA TRP A 214 23.99 -9.98 -8.65
C TRP A 214 24.11 -9.16 -9.94
N MET A 215 24.22 -7.83 -9.86
CA MET A 215 24.46 -6.98 -11.03
C MET A 215 25.92 -7.00 -11.49
N ASP A 216 26.84 -7.43 -10.62
CA ASP A 216 28.25 -7.56 -10.97
C ASP A 216 28.49 -8.89 -11.71
N PRO A 217 28.91 -8.85 -12.99
CA PRO A 217 29.19 -10.07 -13.76
C PRO A 217 30.37 -10.87 -13.19
N THR A 218 31.28 -10.24 -12.46
CA THR A 218 32.43 -10.92 -11.85
C THR A 218 32.03 -11.73 -10.62
N GLU A 219 31.08 -11.22 -9.83
CA GLU A 219 30.55 -11.89 -8.64
C GLU A 219 29.65 -13.08 -9.01
N ILE A 220 28.72 -12.89 -9.95
CA ILE A 220 27.72 -13.94 -10.26
C ILE A 220 28.21 -14.95 -11.32
N GLY A 221 29.35 -14.70 -11.97
CA GLY A 221 29.96 -15.61 -12.95
C GLY A 221 29.43 -15.45 -14.38
N GLY A 222 29.23 -14.20 -14.81
CA GLY A 222 29.02 -13.84 -16.23
C GLY A 222 27.74 -13.05 -16.52
N ALA A 223 27.75 -12.32 -17.65
CA ALA A 223 26.66 -11.44 -18.07
C ALA A 223 25.31 -12.14 -18.27
N GLY A 224 25.32 -13.42 -18.67
CA GLY A 224 24.09 -14.20 -18.83
C GLY A 224 23.33 -14.40 -17.51
N ARG A 225 24.05 -14.58 -16.39
CA ARG A 225 23.43 -14.70 -15.06
C ARG A 225 22.93 -13.37 -14.53
N VAL A 226 23.67 -12.28 -14.79
CA VAL A 226 23.20 -10.91 -14.51
C VAL A 226 21.87 -10.65 -15.21
N ALA A 227 21.77 -10.98 -16.50
CA ALA A 227 20.53 -10.84 -17.27
C ALA A 227 19.39 -11.69 -16.68
N ALA A 228 19.66 -12.96 -16.33
CA ALA A 228 18.68 -13.82 -15.69
C ALA A 228 18.17 -13.25 -14.34
N CYS A 229 19.06 -12.72 -13.51
CA CYS A 229 18.69 -12.05 -12.26
C CYS A 229 17.90 -10.76 -12.50
N ALA A 230 18.22 -9.98 -13.54
CA ALA A 230 17.43 -8.81 -13.92
C ALA A 230 15.99 -9.18 -14.31
N PHE A 231 15.80 -10.23 -15.12
CA PHE A 231 14.46 -10.77 -15.41
C PHE A 231 13.77 -11.28 -14.15
N GLY A 232 14.50 -11.98 -13.27
CA GLY A 232 14.00 -12.44 -11.98
C GLY A 232 13.53 -11.30 -11.08
N PHE A 233 14.29 -10.20 -11.00
CA PHE A 233 13.95 -9.01 -10.23
C PHE A 233 12.65 -8.35 -10.73
N VAL A 234 12.52 -8.19 -12.05
CA VAL A 234 11.28 -7.65 -12.65
C VAL A 234 10.10 -8.58 -12.41
N GLY A 235 10.28 -9.89 -12.62
CA GLY A 235 9.26 -10.90 -12.37
C GLY A 235 8.82 -10.96 -10.90
N LEU A 236 9.76 -10.80 -9.97
CA LEU A 236 9.49 -10.68 -8.54
C LEU A 236 8.62 -9.45 -8.25
N GLY A 237 8.90 -8.31 -8.88
CA GLY A 237 8.09 -7.11 -8.71
C GLY A 237 6.67 -7.24 -9.26
N VAL A 238 6.48 -7.91 -10.39
CA VAL A 238 5.13 -8.24 -10.91
C VAL A 238 4.40 -9.21 -9.96
N SER A 239 5.12 -10.18 -9.38
CA SER A 239 4.56 -11.11 -8.39
C SER A 239 4.15 -10.38 -7.10
N ALA A 240 4.97 -9.46 -6.61
CA ALA A 240 4.66 -8.60 -5.48
C ALA A 240 3.45 -7.70 -5.76
N PHE A 241 3.33 -7.16 -6.98
CA PHE A 241 2.12 -6.44 -7.40
C PHE A 241 0.87 -7.32 -7.33
N ALA A 242 0.95 -8.56 -7.83
CA ALA A 242 -0.16 -9.51 -7.76
C ALA A 242 -0.57 -9.82 -6.30
N ALA A 243 0.41 -9.95 -5.40
CA ALA A 243 0.16 -10.14 -3.96
C ALA A 243 -0.56 -8.93 -3.34
N VAL A 244 -0.07 -7.71 -3.58
CA VAL A 244 -0.69 -6.46 -3.12
C VAL A 244 -2.11 -6.32 -3.67
N TYR A 245 -2.32 -6.64 -4.95
CA TYR A 245 -3.64 -6.64 -5.57
C TYR A 245 -4.58 -7.65 -4.89
N GLY A 246 -4.10 -8.87 -4.66
CA GLY A 246 -4.85 -9.92 -3.95
C GLY A 246 -5.25 -9.53 -2.53
N LEU A 247 -4.32 -8.94 -1.76
CA LEU A 247 -4.60 -8.42 -0.42
C LEU A 247 -5.64 -7.30 -0.44
N THR A 248 -5.59 -6.43 -1.45
CA THR A 248 -6.57 -5.35 -1.64
C THR A 248 -7.97 -5.93 -1.87
N VAL A 249 -8.10 -6.92 -2.75
CA VAL A 249 -9.38 -7.61 -3.02
C VAL A 249 -9.88 -8.36 -1.79
N LEU A 250 -8.99 -9.02 -1.04
CA LEU A 250 -9.34 -9.71 0.20
C LEU A 250 -9.91 -8.74 1.24
N ARG A 251 -9.23 -7.61 1.50
CA ARG A 251 -9.74 -6.56 2.38
C ARG A 251 -11.12 -6.10 1.95
N GLU A 252 -11.33 -5.78 0.67
CA GLU A 252 -12.63 -5.32 0.19
C GLU A 252 -13.76 -6.32 0.48
N LYS A 253 -13.49 -7.63 0.34
CA LYS A 253 -14.46 -8.68 0.68
C LYS A 253 -14.73 -8.73 2.18
N LEU A 254 -13.69 -8.66 3.01
CA LEU A 254 -13.81 -8.69 4.47
C LEU A 254 -14.53 -7.46 5.02
N ALA A 255 -14.21 -6.28 4.51
CA ALA A 255 -14.87 -5.03 4.86
C ALA A 255 -16.38 -5.10 4.57
N LYS A 256 -16.77 -5.56 3.37
CA LYS A 256 -18.18 -5.75 3.00
C LYS A 256 -18.89 -6.76 3.90
N TYR A 257 -18.21 -7.84 4.28
CA TYR A 257 -18.75 -8.82 5.22
C TYR A 257 -18.97 -8.21 6.60
N ALA A 258 -17.99 -7.46 7.12
CA ALA A 258 -18.09 -6.79 8.41
C ALA A 258 -19.25 -5.78 8.45
N THR A 259 -19.40 -4.94 7.41
CA THR A 259 -20.50 -3.97 7.33
C THR A 259 -21.87 -4.66 7.34
N ARG A 260 -22.03 -5.76 6.58
CA ARG A 260 -23.29 -6.52 6.58
C ARG A 260 -23.61 -7.08 7.96
N LYS A 261 -22.63 -7.65 8.66
CA LYS A 261 -22.84 -8.18 10.01
C LYS A 261 -23.32 -7.10 10.98
N THR A 262 -22.77 -5.89 10.90
CA THR A 262 -23.21 -4.75 11.72
C THR A 262 -24.63 -4.30 11.38
N GLN A 263 -25.01 -4.29 10.11
CA GLN A 263 -26.36 -3.88 9.66
C GLN A 263 -27.47 -4.87 10.06
N TYR A 264 -27.16 -6.17 10.14
CA TYR A 264 -28.12 -7.22 10.52
C TYR A 264 -28.07 -7.59 12.00
N SER A 265 -27.32 -6.86 12.84
CA SER A 265 -27.37 -7.09 14.28
C SER A 265 -28.78 -6.69 14.76
N PRO A 266 -29.60 -7.63 15.26
CA PRO A 266 -30.97 -7.34 15.64
C PRO A 266 -30.98 -6.20 16.66
N VAL A 267 -31.83 -5.19 16.41
CA VAL A 267 -32.18 -4.21 17.44
C VAL A 267 -32.64 -5.03 18.64
N PRO A 268 -32.05 -4.84 19.83
CA PRO A 268 -32.52 -5.58 21.00
C PRO A 268 -34.02 -5.32 21.15
N ASP A 269 -34.79 -6.39 21.36
CA ASP A 269 -36.27 -6.42 21.47
C ASP A 269 -36.83 -5.53 22.61
N SER A 270 -36.07 -4.59 23.16
CA SER A 270 -36.52 -3.64 24.17
C SER A 270 -37.67 -2.74 23.68
N GLU A 271 -37.79 -2.47 22.37
CA GLU A 271 -38.96 -1.77 21.83
C GLU A 271 -40.23 -2.65 21.90
N HIS A 272 -40.12 -3.96 21.65
CA HIS A 272 -41.25 -4.87 21.80
C HIS A 272 -41.51 -5.30 23.25
N GLU A 273 -40.54 -5.24 24.15
CA GLU A 273 -40.79 -5.42 25.59
C GLU A 273 -41.55 -4.24 26.20
N HIS A 274 -41.27 -2.99 25.80
CA HIS A 274 -42.05 -1.85 26.25
C HIS A 274 -43.48 -1.85 25.69
N GLU A 275 -43.67 -2.30 24.45
CA GLU A 275 -44.99 -2.44 23.83
C GLU A 275 -45.80 -3.59 24.46
N ARG A 276 -45.16 -4.74 24.76
CA ARG A 276 -45.79 -5.84 25.51
C ARG A 276 -46.09 -5.47 26.97
N ALA A 277 -45.25 -4.65 27.61
CA ALA A 277 -45.48 -4.17 28.97
C ALA A 277 -46.61 -3.14 29.05
N ALA A 278 -46.80 -2.33 28.02
CA ALA A 278 -47.92 -1.38 27.93
C ALA A 278 -49.28 -2.09 27.78
N ASP A 279 -49.33 -3.19 27.02
CA ASP A 279 -50.56 -3.98 26.80
C ASP A 279 -50.97 -4.81 28.02
N GLN A 280 -50.06 -5.06 28.98
CA GLN A 280 -50.35 -5.76 30.22
C GLN A 280 -50.87 -4.87 31.36
N MET A 281 -51.02 -3.54 31.16
CA MET A 281 -51.58 -2.69 32.19
C MET A 281 -53.10 -2.89 32.33
N PRO A 282 -53.62 -3.33 33.49
CA PRO A 282 -55.04 -3.48 33.70
C PRO A 282 -55.71 -2.10 33.67
N ARG A 283 -56.61 -1.88 32.70
CA ARG A 283 -57.47 -0.70 32.65
C ARG A 283 -58.26 -0.61 33.95
N ARG A 284 -57.82 0.25 34.87
CA ARG A 284 -58.60 0.64 36.06
C ARG A 284 -59.90 1.26 35.56
N ARG A 285 -60.99 0.50 35.69
CA ARG A 285 -62.35 1.02 35.50
C ARG A 285 -62.62 2.02 36.61
N ALA A 286 -62.95 3.25 36.22
CA ALA A 286 -63.56 4.26 37.07
C ALA A 286 -65.04 3.91 37.31
#